data_AF-G8S0H8-F1
#
_entry.id   AF-G8S0H8-F1
#
_cell.length_a   1.000
_cell.length_b   1.000
_cell.length_c   1.000
_cell.angle_alpha   90.00
_cell.angle_beta   90.00
_cell.angle_gamma   90.00
#
_symmetry.space_group_name_H-M   'P 1'
#
loop_
_entity.id
_entity.type
_entity.pdbx_description
1 polymer ?
#
loop_
_entity_poly.entity_id
_entity_poly.type
_entity_poly.pdbx_seq_one_letter_code
_entity_poly.pdbx_strand_id
1 'polypeptide(L)'
;MAEIHHFDHGWVTPAFSYLLSVLGSLLGLTGAVRLRSARTRAERGWWLVLAALAIGTTGIWTMHFVAMLGFEVVGTPIRYDVNLTVASVVMSFVAVGAGLAIALLGTSARQLRILAGGVLAGLGVAAMHYTGMAAMRLYGDIHYSGSRVILSVVIAVVAATVALWLTLVVSRPLIIFISALVMGVAVNGMHFTGMSAMSVTPEGHSGVIEGATAQSMLIPIGITVVFGLLGMAYALASAPNEEDRAATEYLNARIEARMAQQAAQARNATGRGTLGNGAWTYRDRASK
;
A
#
# COMPACT_ATOMS: atom_id res chain seq x y z
N MET A 1 9.66 -40.19 -5.85
CA MET A 1 9.47 -38.86 -5.25
C MET A 1 10.56 -37.97 -5.81
N ALA A 2 10.23 -36.89 -6.51
CA ALA A 2 11.25 -35.94 -6.96
C ALA A 2 11.80 -35.22 -5.73
N GLU A 3 13.13 -35.17 -5.58
CA GLU A 3 13.77 -34.36 -4.55
C GLU A 3 13.49 -32.88 -4.83
N ILE A 4 12.88 -32.21 -3.84
CA ILE A 4 12.64 -30.77 -3.91
C ILE A 4 13.88 -30.09 -3.33
N HIS A 5 14.78 -29.62 -4.18
CA HIS A 5 15.85 -28.74 -3.76
C HIS A 5 15.28 -27.34 -3.51
N HIS A 6 15.04 -26.99 -2.25
CA HIS A 6 14.61 -25.65 -1.86
C HIS A 6 15.67 -24.54 -2.10
N PHE A 7 16.85 -24.86 -2.68
CA PHE A 7 18.06 -24.03 -2.59
C PHE A 7 19.05 -24.13 -3.77
N ASP A 8 18.65 -24.34 -5.03
CA ASP A 8 19.63 -24.39 -6.14
C ASP A 8 20.37 -23.05 -6.40
N HIS A 9 19.86 -21.92 -5.87
CA HIS A 9 20.55 -20.63 -5.80
C HIS A 9 21.03 -20.23 -4.39
N GLY A 10 21.06 -21.18 -3.44
CA GLY A 10 21.36 -20.93 -2.03
C GLY A 10 20.31 -20.07 -1.30
N TRP A 11 20.68 -19.46 -0.17
CA TRP A 11 19.79 -18.63 0.66
C TRP A 11 19.41 -17.27 0.03
N VAL A 12 19.83 -17.01 -1.20
CA VAL A 12 19.73 -15.70 -1.86
C VAL A 12 18.27 -15.33 -2.13
N THR A 13 17.50 -16.22 -2.75
CA THR A 13 16.08 -15.95 -3.10
C THR A 13 15.20 -15.78 -1.86
N PRO A 14 15.26 -16.65 -0.82
CA PRO A 14 14.59 -16.39 0.45
C PRO A 14 15.02 -15.08 1.11
N ALA A 15 16.32 -14.76 1.12
CA ALA A 15 16.80 -13.49 1.69
C ALA A 15 16.27 -12.27 0.94
N PHE A 16 16.30 -12.28 -0.40
CA PHE A 16 15.72 -11.20 -1.22
C PHE A 16 14.22 -11.06 -1.02
N SER A 17 13.51 -12.19 -0.95
CA SER A 17 12.07 -12.20 -0.68
C SER A 17 11.76 -11.56 0.69
N TYR A 18 12.53 -11.92 1.72
CA TYR A 18 12.43 -11.30 3.04
C TYR A 18 12.72 -9.80 2.99
N LEU A 19 13.80 -9.37 2.34
CA LEU A 19 14.13 -7.95 2.20
C LEU A 19 13.04 -7.16 1.48
N LEU A 20 12.45 -7.69 0.41
CA LEU A 20 11.32 -7.06 -0.28
C LEU A 20 10.10 -6.92 0.63
N SER A 21 9.83 -7.94 1.44
CA SER A 21 8.76 -7.89 2.43
C SER A 21 8.98 -6.84 3.50
N VAL A 22 10.20 -6.74 4.02
CA VAL A 22 10.60 -5.71 4.98
C VAL A 22 10.49 -4.32 4.36
N LEU A 23 11.00 -4.11 3.15
CA LEU A 23 10.93 -2.82 2.46
C LEU A 23 9.48 -2.39 2.20
N GLY A 24 8.66 -3.29 1.67
CA GLY A 24 7.24 -3.02 1.45
C GLY A 24 6.48 -2.71 2.74
N SER A 25 6.78 -3.45 3.82
CA SER A 25 6.18 -3.22 5.14
C SER A 25 6.64 -1.89 5.75
N LEU A 26 7.92 -1.54 5.63
CA LEU A 26 8.49 -0.28 6.14
C LEU A 26 7.85 0.93 5.46
N LEU A 27 7.81 0.91 4.12
CA LEU A 27 7.19 1.97 3.32
C LEU A 27 5.68 2.03 3.54
N GLY A 28 5.04 0.88 3.64
CA GLY A 28 3.62 0.73 3.95
C GLY A 28 3.22 1.34 5.29
N LEU A 29 3.92 0.99 6.36
CA LEU A 29 3.70 1.55 7.69
C LEU A 29 3.98 3.05 7.73
N THR A 30 5.02 3.51 7.03
CA THR A 30 5.30 4.95 6.89
C THR A 30 4.17 5.67 6.17
N GLY A 31 3.65 5.10 5.08
CA GLY A 31 2.48 5.58 4.37
C GLY A 31 1.22 5.59 5.26
N ALA A 32 1.03 4.58 6.09
CA ALA A 32 -0.08 4.52 7.05
C ALA A 32 0.03 5.57 8.17
N VAL A 33 1.24 5.90 8.62
CA VAL A 33 1.47 7.04 9.53
C VAL A 33 1.08 8.35 8.84
N ARG A 34 1.53 8.56 7.59
CA ARG A 34 1.19 9.76 6.81
C ARG A 34 -0.31 9.87 6.53
N LEU A 35 -0.98 8.74 6.26
CA LEU A 35 -2.43 8.63 6.09
C LEU A 35 -3.19 9.11 7.33
N ARG A 36 -2.76 8.71 8.54
CA ARG A 36 -3.42 9.16 9.78
C ARG A 36 -3.22 10.66 10.04
N SER A 37 -2.07 11.20 9.64
CA SER A 37 -1.77 12.63 9.77
C SER A 37 -2.31 13.48 8.61
N ALA A 38 -2.98 12.89 7.63
CA ALA A 38 -3.51 13.59 6.47
C ALA A 38 -4.78 14.38 6.82
N ARG A 39 -4.83 15.63 6.35
CA ARG A 39 -5.88 16.60 6.68
C ARG A 39 -7.00 16.62 5.65
N THR A 40 -6.69 16.38 4.38
CA THR A 40 -7.67 16.38 3.29
C THR A 40 -8.08 14.96 2.89
N ARG A 41 -9.27 14.81 2.30
CA ARG A 41 -9.70 13.51 1.75
C ARG A 41 -8.79 13.04 0.61
N ALA A 42 -8.28 13.97 -0.20
CA ALA A 42 -7.36 13.67 -1.29
C ALA A 42 -6.03 13.12 -0.76
N GLU A 43 -5.42 13.76 0.25
CA GLU A 43 -4.21 13.25 0.89
C GLU A 43 -4.44 11.88 1.52
N ARG A 44 -5.59 11.66 2.17
CA ARG A 44 -5.95 10.35 2.72
C ARG A 44 -6.06 9.28 1.64
N GLY A 45 -6.73 9.58 0.53
CA GLY A 45 -6.80 8.66 -0.61
C GLY A 45 -5.42 8.34 -1.18
N TRP A 46 -4.57 9.35 -1.34
CA TRP A 46 -3.22 9.21 -1.86
C TRP A 46 -2.33 8.32 -0.99
N TRP A 47 -2.25 8.60 0.31
CA TRP A 47 -1.44 7.79 1.23
C TRP A 47 -1.98 6.38 1.42
N LEU A 48 -3.30 6.18 1.30
CA LEU A 48 -3.90 4.85 1.31
C LEU A 48 -3.45 4.03 0.10
N VAL A 49 -3.51 4.59 -1.10
CA VAL A 49 -3.07 3.92 -2.33
C VAL A 49 -1.58 3.60 -2.26
N LEU A 50 -0.74 4.55 -1.82
CA LEU A 50 0.70 4.33 -1.67
C LEU A 50 1.02 3.25 -0.64
N ALA A 51 0.33 3.24 0.51
CA ALA A 51 0.51 2.20 1.52
C ALA A 51 0.06 0.82 1.01
N ALA A 52 -1.04 0.76 0.26
CA ALA A 52 -1.53 -0.47 -0.35
C ALA A 52 -0.57 -1.00 -1.43
N LEU A 53 0.00 -0.14 -2.27
CA LEU A 53 1.04 -0.50 -3.24
C LEU A 53 2.29 -1.03 -2.52
N ALA A 54 2.76 -0.34 -1.48
CA ALA A 54 3.96 -0.74 -0.76
C ALA A 54 3.78 -2.09 -0.05
N ILE A 55 2.70 -2.30 0.69
CA ILE A 55 2.45 -3.56 1.41
C ILE A 55 2.01 -4.64 0.43
N GLY A 56 0.91 -4.43 -0.31
CA GLY A 56 0.27 -5.45 -1.12
C GLY A 56 1.08 -5.86 -2.36
N THR A 57 1.61 -4.89 -3.10
CA THR A 57 2.38 -5.17 -4.32
C THR A 57 3.83 -5.52 -3.97
N THR A 58 4.57 -4.61 -3.34
CA THR A 58 6.01 -4.84 -3.07
C THR A 58 6.24 -5.84 -1.94
N GLY A 59 5.56 -5.68 -0.81
CA GLY A 59 5.85 -6.44 0.40
C GLY A 59 5.30 -7.88 0.41
N ILE A 60 4.20 -8.12 -0.30
CA ILE A 60 3.51 -9.41 -0.31
C ILE A 60 3.62 -10.07 -1.67
N TRP A 61 3.14 -9.44 -2.76
CA TRP A 61 3.12 -10.08 -4.08
C TRP A 61 4.51 -10.25 -4.68
N THR A 62 5.33 -9.20 -4.73
CA THR A 62 6.70 -9.32 -5.26
C THR A 62 7.52 -10.30 -4.42
N MET A 63 7.40 -10.24 -3.09
CA MET A 63 8.04 -11.22 -2.21
C MET A 63 7.63 -12.65 -2.59
N HIS A 64 6.32 -12.90 -2.69
CA HIS A 64 5.78 -14.21 -3.04
C HIS A 64 6.32 -14.72 -4.37
N PHE A 65 6.31 -13.87 -5.41
CA PHE A 65 6.78 -14.25 -6.73
C PHE A 65 8.29 -14.51 -6.74
N VAL A 66 9.10 -13.65 -6.12
CA VAL A 66 10.56 -13.83 -6.04
C VAL A 66 10.91 -15.09 -5.25
N ALA A 67 10.16 -15.43 -4.20
CA ALA A 67 10.34 -16.67 -3.47
C ALA A 67 10.02 -17.90 -4.35
N MET A 68 8.96 -17.83 -5.16
CA MET A 68 8.63 -18.89 -6.13
C MET A 68 9.68 -19.04 -7.23
N LEU A 69 10.31 -17.95 -7.68
CA LEU A 69 11.40 -18.02 -8.67
C LEU A 69 12.62 -18.79 -8.15
N GLY A 70 12.81 -18.84 -6.84
CA GLY A 70 13.84 -19.65 -6.21
C GLY A 70 13.49 -21.13 -6.10
N PHE A 71 12.26 -21.51 -6.47
CA PHE A 71 11.79 -22.89 -6.44
C PHE A 71 11.98 -23.53 -7.81
N GLU A 72 12.71 -24.65 -7.85
CA GLU A 72 12.88 -25.46 -9.04
C GLU A 72 12.34 -26.86 -8.78
N VAL A 73 11.62 -27.42 -9.76
CA VAL A 73 11.19 -28.82 -9.74
C VAL A 73 12.11 -29.58 -10.66
N VAL A 74 12.95 -30.45 -10.08
CA VAL A 74 13.92 -31.26 -10.82
C VAL A 74 13.21 -32.00 -11.96
N GLY A 75 13.68 -31.76 -13.19
CA GLY A 75 13.19 -32.43 -14.40
C GLY A 75 12.07 -31.73 -15.16
N THR A 76 11.56 -30.57 -14.71
CA THR A 76 10.51 -29.84 -15.45
C THR A 76 10.72 -28.31 -15.44
N PRO A 77 10.72 -27.65 -16.61
CA PRO A 77 10.76 -26.19 -16.64
C PRO A 77 9.44 -25.60 -16.14
N ILE A 78 9.51 -24.64 -15.22
CA ILE A 78 8.33 -23.92 -14.72
C ILE A 78 8.04 -22.71 -15.62
N ARG A 79 6.81 -22.61 -16.10
CA ARG A 79 6.27 -21.43 -16.79
C ARG A 79 5.18 -20.77 -15.97
N TYR A 80 4.89 -19.52 -16.29
CA TYR A 80 3.91 -18.71 -15.57
C TYR A 80 2.81 -18.21 -16.49
N ASP A 81 1.57 -18.37 -16.06
CA ASP A 81 0.40 -17.75 -16.65
C ASP A 81 0.36 -16.26 -16.26
N VAL A 82 0.56 -15.38 -17.24
CA VAL A 82 0.65 -13.94 -17.02
C VAL A 82 -0.67 -13.37 -16.50
N ASN A 83 -1.81 -13.90 -16.95
CA ASN A 83 -3.12 -13.39 -16.56
C ASN A 83 -3.42 -13.67 -15.09
N LEU A 84 -3.13 -14.90 -14.64
CA LEU A 84 -3.26 -15.26 -13.22
C LEU A 84 -2.25 -14.51 -12.35
N THR A 85 -1.05 -14.29 -12.86
CA THR A 85 -0.02 -13.48 -12.18
C THR A 85 -0.51 -12.03 -11.98
N VAL A 86 -1.10 -11.41 -13.01
CA VAL A 86 -1.71 -10.07 -12.91
C VAL A 86 -2.92 -10.07 -11.98
N ALA A 87 -3.79 -11.08 -12.05
CA ALA A 87 -4.93 -11.20 -11.15
C ALA A 87 -4.48 -11.28 -9.69
N SER A 88 -3.39 -12.02 -9.41
CA SER A 88 -2.85 -12.16 -8.06
C SER A 88 -2.39 -10.82 -7.47
N VAL A 89 -1.64 -9.99 -8.20
CA VAL A 89 -1.21 -8.66 -7.69
C VAL A 89 -2.39 -7.72 -7.48
N VAL A 90 -3.41 -7.77 -8.33
CA VAL A 90 -4.63 -6.97 -8.16
C VAL A 90 -5.35 -7.39 -6.87
N MET A 91 -5.44 -8.69 -6.60
CA MET A 91 -6.06 -9.21 -5.38
C MET A 91 -5.34 -8.72 -4.11
N SER A 92 -4.00 -8.80 -4.05
CA SER A 92 -3.28 -8.30 -2.87
C SER A 92 -3.41 -6.79 -2.71
N PHE A 93 -3.27 -6.02 -3.80
CA PHE A 93 -3.41 -4.56 -3.77
C PHE A 93 -4.80 -4.13 -3.25
N VAL A 94 -5.87 -4.71 -3.80
CA VAL A 94 -7.24 -4.37 -3.44
C VAL A 94 -7.55 -4.83 -2.00
N ALA A 95 -7.18 -6.06 -1.63
CA ALA A 95 -7.49 -6.58 -0.31
C ALA A 95 -6.75 -5.83 0.80
N VAL A 96 -5.46 -5.53 0.61
CA VAL A 96 -4.67 -4.74 1.56
C VAL A 96 -5.17 -3.31 1.63
N GLY A 97 -5.47 -2.68 0.49
CA GLY A 97 -6.03 -1.33 0.43
C GLY A 97 -7.38 -1.23 1.15
N ALA A 98 -8.28 -2.19 0.92
CA ALA A 98 -9.56 -2.26 1.61
C ALA A 98 -9.38 -2.52 3.11
N GLY A 99 -8.48 -3.42 3.51
CA GLY A 99 -8.16 -3.66 4.92
C GLY A 99 -7.64 -2.41 5.64
N LEU A 100 -6.73 -1.67 5.00
CA LEU A 100 -6.22 -0.38 5.49
C LEU A 100 -7.33 0.67 5.56
N ALA A 101 -8.19 0.76 4.55
CA ALA A 101 -9.31 1.70 4.53
C ALA A 101 -10.29 1.42 5.68
N ILE A 102 -10.66 0.16 5.90
CA ILE A 102 -11.53 -0.26 7.01
C ILE A 102 -10.88 0.12 8.35
N ALA A 103 -9.60 -0.20 8.53
CA ALA A 103 -8.88 0.02 9.78
C ALA A 103 -8.67 1.52 10.09
N LEU A 104 -8.29 2.32 9.10
CA LEU A 104 -7.82 3.70 9.28
C LEU A 104 -8.89 4.77 9.00
N LEU A 105 -9.89 4.48 8.16
CA LEU A 105 -10.93 5.44 7.76
C LEU A 105 -12.33 5.12 8.28
N GLY A 106 -12.57 3.90 8.76
CA GLY A 106 -13.89 3.51 9.28
C GLY A 106 -14.30 4.26 10.56
N THR A 107 -15.56 4.13 10.98
CA THR A 107 -16.12 4.83 12.16
C THR A 107 -16.55 3.91 13.31
N SER A 108 -16.62 2.58 13.11
CA SER A 108 -17.04 1.56 14.10
C SER A 108 -16.11 1.41 15.33
N ALA A 109 -16.30 0.45 16.24
CA ALA A 109 -15.32 0.21 17.31
C ALA A 109 -13.93 -0.15 16.75
N ARG A 110 -12.84 0.36 17.36
CA ARG A 110 -11.46 0.16 16.87
C ARG A 110 -11.12 -1.32 16.68
N GLN A 111 -11.46 -2.16 17.65
CA GLN A 111 -11.20 -3.60 17.61
C GLN A 111 -11.93 -4.27 16.44
N LEU A 112 -13.18 -3.89 16.20
CA LEU A 112 -14.00 -4.45 15.13
C LEU A 112 -13.44 -4.10 13.75
N ARG A 113 -12.99 -2.85 13.55
CA ARG A 113 -12.39 -2.43 12.28
C ARG A 113 -11.07 -3.16 11.99
N ILE A 114 -10.22 -3.33 13.01
CA ILE A 114 -8.95 -4.07 12.87
C ILE A 114 -9.23 -5.54 12.54
N LEU A 115 -10.19 -6.15 13.23
CA LEU A 115 -10.54 -7.55 12.98
C LEU A 115 -11.14 -7.74 11.59
N ALA A 116 -12.12 -6.92 11.20
CA ALA A 116 -12.77 -6.99 9.89
C ALA A 116 -11.78 -6.71 8.74
N GLY A 117 -10.97 -5.66 8.88
CA GLY A 117 -9.93 -5.33 7.90
C GLY A 117 -8.85 -6.42 7.83
N GLY A 118 -8.48 -7.01 8.96
CA GLY A 118 -7.45 -8.05 9.04
C GLY A 118 -7.90 -9.37 8.45
N VAL A 119 -9.15 -9.77 8.69
CA VAL A 119 -9.76 -10.93 8.04
C VAL A 119 -9.83 -10.72 6.53
N LEU A 120 -10.32 -9.56 6.07
CA LEU A 120 -10.42 -9.26 4.64
C LEU A 120 -9.04 -9.24 3.96
N ALA A 121 -8.07 -8.53 4.54
CA ALA A 121 -6.72 -8.45 4.00
C ALA A 121 -6.02 -9.82 4.04
N GLY A 122 -6.13 -10.56 5.13
CA GLY A 122 -5.53 -11.89 5.28
C GLY A 122 -6.08 -12.91 4.31
N LEU A 123 -7.41 -12.97 4.14
CA LEU A 123 -8.05 -13.83 3.14
C LEU A 123 -7.66 -13.42 1.72
N GLY A 124 -7.59 -12.13 1.41
CA GLY A 124 -7.14 -11.67 0.10
C GLY A 124 -5.66 -11.96 -0.17
N VAL A 125 -4.81 -11.91 0.86
CA VAL A 125 -3.40 -12.29 0.77
C VAL A 125 -3.23 -13.80 0.57
N ALA A 126 -4.05 -14.62 1.23
CA ALA A 126 -4.09 -16.06 0.97
C ALA A 126 -4.63 -16.36 -0.45
N ALA A 127 -5.68 -15.66 -0.89
CA ALA A 127 -6.22 -15.80 -2.25
C ALA A 127 -5.17 -15.41 -3.31
N MET A 128 -4.43 -14.31 -3.08
CA MET A 128 -3.31 -13.93 -3.93
C MET A 128 -2.25 -15.03 -3.97
N HIS A 129 -1.84 -15.56 -2.82
CA HIS A 129 -0.84 -16.61 -2.72
C HIS A 129 -1.23 -17.85 -3.54
N TYR A 130 -2.44 -18.38 -3.32
CA TYR A 130 -2.89 -19.57 -4.04
C TYR A 130 -3.18 -19.31 -5.52
N THR A 131 -3.57 -18.10 -5.90
CA THR A 131 -3.68 -17.72 -7.32
C THR A 131 -2.31 -17.62 -7.99
N GLY A 132 -1.31 -17.08 -7.30
CA GLY A 132 0.07 -17.05 -7.78
C GLY A 132 0.62 -18.47 -7.97
N MET A 133 0.33 -19.36 -7.02
CA MET A 133 0.67 -20.79 -7.15
C MET A 133 -0.05 -21.46 -8.32
N ALA A 134 -1.33 -21.17 -8.53
CA ALA A 134 -2.10 -21.68 -9.66
C ALA A 134 -1.63 -21.14 -11.01
N ALA A 135 -0.86 -20.04 -11.02
CA ALA A 135 -0.24 -19.52 -12.24
C ALA A 135 0.95 -20.37 -12.72
N MET A 136 1.51 -21.24 -11.87
CA MET A 136 2.59 -22.14 -12.27
C MET A 136 2.09 -23.21 -13.23
N ARG A 137 2.80 -23.37 -14.34
CA ARG A 137 2.61 -24.42 -15.33
C ARG A 137 3.87 -25.28 -15.35
N LEU A 138 3.72 -26.56 -15.04
CA LEU A 138 4.79 -27.56 -15.00
C LEU A 138 4.26 -28.92 -15.49
N TYR A 139 5.14 -29.86 -15.82
CA TYR A 139 4.71 -31.21 -16.21
C TYR A 139 4.40 -32.06 -14.96
N GLY A 140 3.14 -32.04 -14.55
CA GLY A 140 2.65 -32.82 -13.42
C GLY A 140 1.50 -32.16 -12.68
N ASP A 141 0.78 -32.97 -11.91
CA ASP A 141 -0.34 -32.50 -11.11
C ASP A 141 0.11 -31.97 -9.75
N ILE A 142 -0.39 -30.78 -9.42
CA ILE A 142 -0.12 -30.10 -8.16
C ILE A 142 -1.20 -30.50 -7.14
N HIS A 143 -0.78 -31.15 -6.07
CA HIS A 143 -1.64 -31.54 -4.96
C HIS A 143 -1.35 -30.68 -3.73
N TYR A 144 -2.39 -30.40 -2.94
CA TYR A 144 -2.29 -29.62 -1.70
C TYR A 144 -2.79 -30.41 -0.50
N SER A 145 -2.04 -30.38 0.59
CA SER A 145 -2.53 -30.86 1.89
C SER A 145 -3.44 -29.82 2.55
N GLY A 146 -4.72 -30.16 2.72
CA GLY A 146 -5.73 -29.24 3.25
C GLY A 146 -5.39 -28.64 4.63
N SER A 147 -4.75 -29.42 5.51
CA SER A 147 -4.34 -28.95 6.85
C SER A 147 -3.28 -27.84 6.79
N ARG A 148 -2.28 -27.96 5.92
CA ARG A 148 -1.23 -26.94 5.76
C ARG A 148 -1.76 -25.70 5.03
N VAL A 149 -2.73 -25.86 4.13
CA VAL A 149 -3.46 -24.75 3.51
C VAL A 149 -4.26 -23.97 4.55
N ILE A 150 -5.01 -24.66 5.42
CA ILE A 150 -5.75 -23.99 6.50
C ILE A 150 -4.78 -23.25 7.43
N LEU A 151 -3.65 -23.88 7.77
CA LEU A 151 -2.63 -23.25 8.62
C LEU A 151 -2.05 -21.98 8.00
N SER A 152 -1.69 -21.98 6.71
CA SER A 152 -1.18 -20.79 6.02
C SER A 152 -2.23 -19.67 6.00
N VAL A 153 -3.51 -19.99 5.76
CA VAL A 153 -4.61 -19.03 5.78
C VAL A 153 -4.79 -18.40 7.17
N VAL A 154 -4.70 -19.22 8.23
CA VAL A 154 -4.75 -18.71 9.62
C VAL A 154 -3.58 -17.77 9.89
N ILE A 155 -2.36 -18.14 9.48
CA ILE A 155 -1.18 -17.28 9.60
C ILE A 155 -1.40 -15.96 8.83
N ALA A 156 -1.96 -16.02 7.61
CA ALA A 156 -2.24 -14.84 6.80
C ALA A 156 -3.20 -13.86 7.51
N VAL A 157 -4.29 -14.37 8.08
CA VAL A 157 -5.28 -13.58 8.84
C VAL A 157 -4.65 -12.96 10.08
N VAL A 158 -3.94 -13.76 10.89
CA VAL A 158 -3.27 -13.25 12.10
C VAL A 158 -2.23 -12.20 11.75
N ALA A 159 -1.38 -12.45 10.75
CA ALA A 159 -0.36 -11.51 10.30
C ALA A 159 -0.98 -10.20 9.80
N ALA A 160 -2.05 -10.27 9.00
CA ALA A 160 -2.76 -9.09 8.51
C ALA A 160 -3.42 -8.30 9.63
N THR A 161 -4.07 -8.96 10.60
CA THR A 161 -4.65 -8.31 11.78
C THR A 161 -3.58 -7.60 12.62
N VAL A 162 -2.44 -8.26 12.86
CA VAL A 162 -1.31 -7.65 13.59
C VAL A 162 -0.73 -6.46 12.81
N ALA A 163 -0.53 -6.59 11.50
CA ALA A 163 -0.05 -5.51 10.65
C ALA A 163 -0.96 -4.28 10.73
N LEU A 164 -2.27 -4.46 10.60
CA LEU A 164 -3.23 -3.36 10.72
C LEU A 164 -3.24 -2.77 12.12
N TRP A 165 -3.11 -3.58 13.17
CA TRP A 165 -2.95 -3.06 14.53
C TRP A 165 -1.68 -2.20 14.67
N LEU A 166 -0.56 -2.62 14.10
CA LEU A 166 0.70 -1.87 14.10
C LEU A 166 0.55 -0.51 13.39
N THR A 167 -0.19 -0.44 12.27
CA THR A 167 -0.47 0.84 11.59
C THR A 167 -1.13 1.89 12.49
N LEU A 168 -1.85 1.44 13.54
CA LEU A 168 -2.58 2.31 14.47
C LEU A 168 -1.78 2.68 15.74
N VAL A 169 -0.76 1.91 16.10
CA VAL A 169 0.01 2.12 17.34
C VAL A 169 1.38 2.71 17.06
N VAL A 170 1.98 2.35 15.94
CA VAL A 170 3.37 2.69 15.64
C VAL A 170 3.44 4.07 14.99
N SER A 171 4.34 4.91 15.48
CA SER A 171 4.62 6.24 14.91
C SER A 171 6.11 6.61 14.89
N ARG A 172 6.93 5.98 15.74
CA ARG A 172 8.37 6.25 15.85
C ARG A 172 9.15 5.50 14.76
N PRO A 173 10.10 6.14 14.05
CA PRO A 173 10.85 5.51 12.96
C PRO A 173 11.50 4.18 13.33
N LEU A 174 12.12 4.10 14.51
CA LEU A 174 12.74 2.86 15.01
C LEU A 174 11.71 1.73 15.19
N ILE A 175 10.52 2.04 15.72
CA ILE A 175 9.46 1.04 15.93
C ILE A 175 8.86 0.63 14.58
N ILE A 176 8.75 1.54 13.61
CA ILE A 176 8.34 1.22 12.23
C ILE A 176 9.32 0.21 11.62
N PHE A 177 10.63 0.46 11.76
CA PHE A 177 11.66 -0.43 11.26
C PHE A 177 11.59 -1.83 11.90
N ILE A 178 11.50 -1.91 13.23
CA ILE A 178 11.36 -3.20 13.94
C ILE A 178 10.07 -3.92 13.51
N SER A 179 8.96 -3.18 13.40
CA SER A 179 7.67 -3.72 12.95
C SER A 179 7.77 -4.30 11.54
N ALA A 180 8.49 -3.63 10.64
CA ALA A 180 8.70 -4.09 9.27
C ALA A 180 9.51 -5.40 9.21
N LEU A 181 10.51 -5.56 10.09
CA LEU A 181 11.25 -6.83 10.22
C LEU A 181 10.32 -7.98 10.64
N VAL A 182 9.51 -7.75 11.69
CA VAL A 182 8.54 -8.75 12.18
C VAL A 182 7.50 -9.09 11.13
N MET A 183 6.97 -8.08 10.42
CA MET A 183 6.04 -8.29 9.31
C MET A 183 6.70 -9.11 8.20
N GLY A 184 7.96 -8.82 7.84
CA GLY A 184 8.70 -9.60 6.86
C GLY A 184 8.74 -11.09 7.22
N VAL A 185 9.01 -11.41 8.50
CA VAL A 185 9.01 -12.80 8.98
C VAL A 185 7.62 -13.41 8.85
N ALA A 186 6.57 -12.68 9.22
CA ALA A 186 5.20 -13.19 9.17
C ALA A 186 4.71 -13.48 7.75
N VAL A 187 4.98 -12.58 6.79
CA VAL A 187 4.58 -12.78 5.39
C VAL A 187 5.37 -13.95 4.76
N ASN A 188 6.67 -14.03 5.03
CA ASN A 188 7.50 -15.17 4.57
C ASN A 188 7.05 -16.48 5.22
N GLY A 189 6.75 -16.48 6.52
CA GLY A 189 6.25 -17.63 7.25
C GLY A 189 4.94 -18.16 6.67
N MET A 190 4.00 -17.27 6.33
CA MET A 190 2.77 -17.64 5.60
C MET A 190 3.11 -18.31 4.26
N HIS A 191 3.97 -17.66 3.46
CA HIS A 191 4.33 -18.15 2.13
C HIS A 191 4.97 -19.54 2.17
N PHE A 192 6.01 -19.74 3.00
CA PHE A 192 6.70 -21.02 3.09
C PHE A 192 5.83 -22.10 3.73
N THR A 193 4.91 -21.75 4.63
CA THR A 193 3.89 -22.70 5.12
C THR A 193 2.98 -23.14 3.99
N GLY A 194 2.52 -22.20 3.14
CA GLY A 194 1.70 -22.50 1.97
C GLY A 194 2.45 -23.35 0.93
N MET A 195 3.71 -23.05 0.66
CA MET A 195 4.59 -23.85 -0.20
C MET A 195 4.78 -25.27 0.34
N SER A 196 4.96 -25.42 1.66
CA SER A 196 5.09 -26.75 2.28
C SER A 196 3.82 -27.61 2.12
N ALA A 197 2.68 -27.02 1.79
CA ALA A 197 1.44 -27.75 1.52
C ALA A 197 1.44 -28.47 0.18
N MET A 198 2.29 -28.05 -0.75
CA MET A 198 2.33 -28.48 -2.15
C MET A 198 3.18 -29.74 -2.35
N SER A 199 2.67 -30.66 -3.15
CA SER A 199 3.41 -31.81 -3.69
C SER A 199 3.12 -31.98 -5.17
N VAL A 200 4.14 -32.31 -5.95
CA VAL A 200 4.03 -32.52 -7.41
C VAL A 200 4.18 -34.00 -7.71
N THR A 201 3.22 -34.55 -8.46
CA THR A 201 3.34 -35.88 -9.07
C THR A 201 3.73 -35.69 -10.53
N PRO A 202 4.99 -36.00 -10.93
CA PRO A 202 5.43 -35.84 -12.30
C PRO A 202 4.63 -36.77 -13.21
N GLU A 203 4.11 -36.24 -14.30
CA GLU A 203 3.52 -37.05 -15.36
C GLU A 203 4.48 -37.10 -16.55
N GLY A 204 4.56 -38.27 -17.20
CA GLY A 204 5.39 -38.51 -18.38
C GLY A 204 4.82 -37.86 -19.65
N HIS A 205 4.52 -36.57 -19.62
CA HIS A 205 3.97 -35.84 -20.75
C HIS A 205 5.07 -35.16 -21.57
N SER A 206 5.08 -35.43 -22.88
CA SER A 206 5.88 -34.75 -23.89
C SER A 206 5.00 -33.73 -24.64
N GLY A 207 5.16 -32.44 -24.33
CA GLY A 207 4.45 -31.33 -24.98
C GLY A 207 5.29 -30.04 -24.92
N VAL A 208 4.72 -28.88 -25.27
CA VAL A 208 5.31 -27.57 -25.00
C VAL A 208 4.47 -26.91 -23.91
N ILE A 209 5.08 -26.56 -22.77
CA ILE A 209 4.40 -25.72 -21.76
C ILE A 209 4.37 -24.29 -22.26
N GLU A 210 3.16 -23.79 -22.53
CA GLU A 210 2.92 -22.37 -22.81
C GLU A 210 3.06 -21.52 -21.53
N GLY A 211 3.51 -20.28 -21.71
CA GLY A 211 3.63 -19.31 -20.63
C GLY A 211 5.01 -18.65 -20.55
N ALA A 212 5.08 -17.64 -19.69
CA ALA A 212 6.27 -16.84 -19.48
C ALA A 212 7.36 -17.64 -18.75
N THR A 213 8.63 -17.45 -19.13
CA THR A 213 9.75 -17.93 -18.29
C THR A 213 9.88 -17.07 -17.05
N ALA A 214 10.43 -17.64 -15.99
CA ALA A 214 10.92 -16.91 -14.81
C ALA A 214 11.73 -15.66 -15.20
N GLN A 215 12.69 -15.81 -16.12
CA GLN A 215 13.56 -14.73 -16.58
C GLN A 215 12.79 -13.61 -17.29
N SER A 216 11.79 -13.95 -18.11
CA SER A 216 10.96 -12.95 -18.80
C SER A 216 10.07 -12.15 -17.83
N MET A 217 9.75 -12.69 -16.66
CA MET A 217 8.97 -12.02 -15.62
C MET A 217 9.82 -11.15 -14.68
N LEU A 218 11.13 -11.38 -14.59
CA LEU A 218 12.02 -10.57 -13.74
C LEU A 218 12.04 -9.10 -14.13
N ILE A 219 12.09 -8.79 -15.43
CA ILE A 219 12.12 -7.41 -15.94
C ILE A 219 10.85 -6.63 -15.55
N PRO A 220 9.62 -7.07 -15.91
CA PRO A 220 8.40 -6.31 -15.58
C PRO A 220 8.17 -6.20 -14.07
N ILE A 221 8.54 -7.22 -13.30
CA ILE A 221 8.46 -7.18 -11.83
C ILE A 221 9.47 -6.19 -11.26
N GLY A 222 10.72 -6.24 -11.73
CA GLY A 222 11.77 -5.30 -11.33
C GLY A 222 11.38 -3.86 -11.63
N ILE A 223 10.81 -3.60 -12.82
CA ILE A 223 10.25 -2.29 -13.18
C ILE A 223 9.17 -1.88 -12.19
N THR A 224 8.19 -2.75 -11.93
CA THR A 224 7.08 -2.43 -11.01
C THR A 224 7.57 -2.09 -9.60
N VAL A 225 8.55 -2.84 -9.09
CA VAL A 225 9.18 -2.57 -7.79
C VAL A 225 9.94 -1.25 -7.81
N VAL A 226 10.81 -1.03 -8.80
CA VAL A 226 11.62 0.20 -8.88
C VAL A 226 10.73 1.43 -8.99
N PHE A 227 9.74 1.43 -9.89
CA PHE A 227 8.82 2.56 -10.03
C PHE A 227 7.95 2.75 -8.77
N GLY A 228 7.53 1.66 -8.12
CA GLY A 228 6.81 1.75 -6.84
C GLY A 228 7.66 2.36 -5.72
N LEU A 229 8.93 1.96 -5.60
CA LEU A 229 9.88 2.51 -4.63
C LEU A 229 10.20 3.98 -4.91
N LEU A 230 10.47 4.34 -6.17
CA LEU A 230 10.73 5.71 -6.57
C LEU A 230 9.50 6.60 -6.37
N GLY A 231 8.30 6.12 -6.72
CA GLY A 231 7.05 6.84 -6.49
C GLY A 231 6.79 7.09 -5.00
N MET A 232 7.04 6.08 -4.15
CA MET A 232 6.95 6.25 -2.70
C MET A 232 8.01 7.21 -2.15
N ALA A 233 9.27 7.10 -2.59
CA ALA A 233 10.34 7.98 -2.17
C ALA A 233 10.04 9.45 -2.57
N TYR A 234 9.58 9.66 -3.80
CA TYR A 234 9.14 10.98 -4.28
C TYR A 234 7.96 11.51 -3.46
N ALA A 235 6.96 10.68 -3.16
CA ALA A 235 5.82 11.07 -2.33
C ALA A 235 6.25 11.44 -0.90
N LEU A 236 7.22 10.73 -0.31
CA LEU A 236 7.77 11.05 1.00
C LEU A 236 8.60 12.34 0.98
N ALA A 237 9.35 12.59 -0.10
CA ALA A 237 10.16 13.80 -0.27
C ALA A 237 9.32 15.05 -0.58
N SER A 238 8.20 14.88 -1.30
CA SER A 238 7.26 15.96 -1.63
C SER A 238 6.21 16.20 -0.55
N ALA A 239 6.14 15.35 0.48
CA ALA A 239 5.20 15.52 1.57
C ALA A 239 5.52 16.81 2.35
N PRO A 240 4.58 17.77 2.45
CA PRO A 240 4.83 19.03 3.15
C PRO A 240 5.29 18.79 4.58
N ASN A 241 6.40 19.41 4.97
CA ASN A 241 6.90 19.35 6.33
C ASN A 241 6.03 20.19 7.28
N GLU A 242 6.22 20.06 8.59
CA GLU A 242 5.49 20.87 9.57
C GLU A 242 5.75 22.37 9.37
N GLU A 243 6.96 22.74 8.99
CA GLU A 243 7.32 24.12 8.63
C GLU A 243 6.59 24.61 7.38
N ASP A 244 6.54 23.83 6.31
CA ASP A 244 5.80 24.17 5.08
C ASP A 244 4.30 24.37 5.37
N ARG A 245 3.75 23.52 6.24
CA ARG A 245 2.36 23.59 6.67
C ARG A 245 2.09 24.83 7.52
N ALA A 246 2.96 25.13 8.49
CA ALA A 246 2.85 26.33 9.31
C ALA A 246 2.98 27.61 8.45
N ALA A 247 3.90 27.61 7.48
CA ALA A 247 4.05 28.70 6.52
C ALA A 247 2.77 28.89 5.68
N THR A 248 2.16 27.80 5.21
CA THR A 248 0.91 27.85 4.44
C THR A 248 -0.26 28.38 5.28
N GLU A 249 -0.40 27.92 6.53
CA GLU A 249 -1.42 28.43 7.46
C GLU A 249 -1.23 29.92 7.75
N TYR A 250 0.01 30.35 7.99
CA TYR A 250 0.36 31.75 8.20
C TYR A 250 0.01 32.62 6.98
N LEU A 251 0.36 32.17 5.77
CA LEU A 251 0.04 32.87 4.53
C LEU A 251 -1.47 32.99 4.32
N ASN A 252 -2.23 31.91 4.53
CA ASN A 252 -3.68 31.91 4.40
C ASN A 252 -4.33 32.89 5.39
N ALA A 253 -3.93 32.85 6.66
CA ALA A 253 -4.42 33.79 7.67
C ALA A 253 -4.11 35.26 7.30
N ARG A 254 -2.93 35.51 6.71
CA ARG A 254 -2.55 36.86 6.25
C ARG A 254 -3.38 37.33 5.05
N ILE A 255 -3.69 36.43 4.13
CA ILE A 255 -4.54 36.72 2.96
C ILE A 255 -5.97 37.02 3.44
N GLU A 256 -6.53 36.20 4.31
CA GLU A 256 -7.87 36.42 4.89
C GLU A 256 -7.97 37.77 5.61
N ALA A 257 -6.95 38.11 6.42
CA ALA A 257 -6.89 39.39 7.10
C ALA A 257 -6.86 40.58 6.12
N ARG A 258 -6.08 40.48 5.02
CA ARG A 258 -6.05 41.52 3.97
C ARG A 258 -7.39 41.64 3.26
N MET A 259 -8.02 40.52 2.90
CA MET A 259 -9.34 40.51 2.25
C MET A 259 -10.41 41.13 3.14
N ALA A 260 -10.40 40.82 4.45
CA ALA A 260 -11.32 41.40 5.42
C ALA A 260 -11.10 42.92 5.58
N GLN A 261 -9.86 43.38 5.62
CA GLN A 261 -9.54 44.82 5.65
C GLN A 261 -10.01 45.54 4.39
N GLN A 262 -9.77 44.98 3.21
CA GLN A 262 -10.23 45.55 1.95
C GLN A 262 -11.77 45.61 1.87
N ALA A 263 -12.46 44.55 2.31
CA ALA A 263 -13.91 44.52 2.38
C ALA A 263 -14.47 45.57 3.35
N ALA A 264 -13.84 45.77 4.52
CA ALA A 264 -14.22 46.80 5.47
C ALA A 264 -14.00 48.21 4.92
N GLN A 265 -12.88 48.45 4.23
CA GLN A 265 -12.60 49.72 3.57
C GLN A 265 -13.63 50.03 2.47
N ALA A 266 -13.99 49.05 1.64
CA ALA A 266 -15.02 49.20 0.61
C ALA A 266 -16.40 49.52 1.18
N ARG A 267 -16.79 48.90 2.30
CA ARG A 267 -18.03 49.22 3.03
C ARG A 267 -18.02 50.64 3.60
N ASN A 268 -16.90 51.09 4.16
CA ASN A 268 -16.80 52.45 4.69
C ASN A 268 -16.81 53.51 3.57
N ALA A 269 -16.24 53.21 2.40
CA ALA A 269 -16.27 54.10 1.24
C ALA A 269 -17.70 54.26 0.68
N THR A 270 -18.47 53.17 0.60
CA THR A 270 -19.88 53.20 0.17
C THR A 270 -20.79 53.90 1.19
N GLY A 271 -20.55 53.71 2.49
CA GLY A 271 -21.32 54.41 3.56
C GLY A 271 -21.02 55.91 3.68
N ARG A 272 -19.84 56.38 3.26
CA ARG A 272 -19.53 57.82 3.19
C ARG A 272 -20.17 58.52 1.99
N GLY A 273 -20.46 57.81 0.90
CA GLY A 273 -21.10 58.37 -0.29
C GLY A 273 -22.54 58.85 -0.06
N THR A 274 -23.24 58.33 0.96
CA THR A 274 -24.64 58.68 1.25
C THR A 274 -24.82 59.89 2.18
N LEU A 275 -23.76 60.37 2.83
CA LEU A 275 -23.81 61.51 3.77
C LEU A 275 -23.34 62.84 3.16
N GLY A 276 -22.98 62.87 1.87
CA GLY A 276 -22.36 64.02 1.20
C GLY A 276 -23.27 64.95 0.38
N ASN A 277 -24.54 64.60 0.11
CA ASN A 277 -25.46 65.46 -0.64
C ASN A 277 -26.22 66.46 0.25
N GLY A 278 -25.51 67.09 1.20
CA GLY A 278 -26.01 68.25 1.92
C GLY A 278 -26.01 69.45 0.97
N ALA A 279 -27.19 69.83 0.50
CA ALA A 279 -27.42 71.01 -0.31
C ALA A 279 -26.91 72.28 0.41
N TRP A 280 -25.73 72.77 0.02
CA TRP A 280 -25.23 74.08 0.41
C TRP A 280 -26.02 75.15 -0.36
N THR A 281 -27.12 75.62 0.21
CA THR A 281 -27.81 76.80 -0.31
C THR A 281 -27.04 78.05 0.08
N TYR A 282 -26.38 78.67 -0.91
CA TYR A 282 -25.74 79.98 -0.83
C TYR A 282 -26.78 81.02 -0.42
N ARG A 283 -26.72 81.51 0.84
CA ARG A 283 -27.57 82.59 1.31
C ARG A 283 -26.90 83.92 0.96
N ASP A 284 -27.45 84.56 -0.06
CA ASP A 284 -27.09 85.90 -0.52
C ASP A 284 -27.11 86.91 0.63
N ARG A 285 -25.99 87.59 0.82
CA ARG A 285 -25.87 88.73 1.74
C ARG A 285 -26.19 89.99 0.94
N ALA A 286 -27.47 90.29 0.78
CA ALA A 286 -27.93 91.53 0.14
C ALA A 286 -28.83 92.36 1.07
N SER A 287 -28.40 93.60 1.25
CA SER A 287 -29.16 94.82 1.59
C SER A 287 -29.35 95.21 3.07
N LYS A 288 -28.79 96.40 3.33
CA LYS A 288 -29.16 97.52 4.24
C LYS A 288 -28.86 97.40 5.73
#